data_AF-A0A8J9YZC6-F1
#
_entry.id   AF-A0A8J9YZC6-F1
#
_cell.length_a   1.000
_cell.length_b   1.000
_cell.length_c   1.000
_cell.angle_alpha   90.00
_cell.angle_beta   90.00
_cell.angle_gamma   90.00
#
_symmetry.space_group_name_H-M   'P 1'
#
loop_
_entity.id
_entity.type
_entity.pdbx_description
1 polymer ?
#
loop_
_entity_poly.entity_id
_entity_poly.type
_entity_poly.pdbx_seq_one_letter_code
_entity_poly.pdbx_strand_id
1 'polypeptide(L)'
;MGDRDNALELHLRGLHMKRRWFNHPAQTKVESLNHVAEEYMHRKDYDKALQYLQEAEKMQKEVGDGDEQSVLSNVNLGKVFILKEQYKEAEEQLRLAANWYEGRWGTHVWTAEALEFLGMALKGLDRHNEARDVLTRALDMYEKVSGNVDVQEAIPRTRALLEGLTSFVSSKLKTQSSPTHSPSQEKEEKEEDKEQQEIDDEDSNRSNVEETRTQTQPNSPSNLTQYESTFANDMPAVFNTVSSETGYRWPDLARSLRLTEAQIQDVDSKHRGNLKESCMDVLETWQKKEGADVSIQVLRDALVSASLKAIAEEIEGEDIKCTAEEKMEAVNRKWNLQGVFYTIAEDTGPKWKDLARKLGLKPAQIDGIETRHHREIKECCMDVLETWRLREGGAATIQALQQALREADLAALADDMDIPPVQ
;
A
#
# COMPACT_ATOMS: atom_id res chain seq x y z
N MET A 1 -5.19 13.43 17.65
CA MET A 1 -6.45 13.86 16.99
C MET A 1 -6.19 14.66 15.72
N GLY A 2 -5.16 15.53 15.65
CA GLY A 2 -4.88 16.33 14.44
C GLY A 2 -4.43 15.58 13.18
N ASP A 3 -3.81 14.40 13.28
CA ASP A 3 -3.28 13.67 12.11
C ASP A 3 -4.36 12.93 11.29
N ARG A 4 -5.45 12.50 11.96
CA ARG A 4 -6.51 11.69 11.34
C ARG A 4 -7.61 12.51 10.67
N ASP A 5 -7.81 13.76 11.09
CA ASP A 5 -8.66 14.70 10.36
C ASP A 5 -8.04 15.05 9.01
N ASN A 6 -6.72 15.20 8.97
CA ASN A 6 -5.98 15.32 7.71
C ASN A 6 -6.05 14.04 6.87
N ALA A 7 -5.93 12.84 7.47
CA ALA A 7 -5.98 11.58 6.72
C ALA A 7 -7.31 11.39 5.96
N LEU A 8 -8.46 11.58 6.63
CA LEU A 8 -9.76 11.49 5.97
C LEU A 8 -9.92 12.55 4.87
N GLU A 9 -9.50 13.80 5.13
CA GLU A 9 -9.59 14.86 4.13
C GLU A 9 -8.73 14.56 2.89
N LEU A 10 -7.52 14.05 3.09
CA LEU A 10 -6.61 13.64 2.01
C LEU A 10 -7.18 12.46 1.20
N HIS A 11 -7.71 11.44 1.87
CA HIS A 11 -8.34 10.30 1.20
C HIS A 11 -9.60 10.70 0.44
N LEU A 12 -10.45 11.57 1.00
CA LEU A 12 -11.63 12.10 0.32
C LEU A 12 -11.26 12.98 -0.87
N ARG A 13 -10.23 13.82 -0.75
CA ARG A 13 -9.73 14.64 -1.86
C ARG A 13 -9.17 13.77 -2.98
N GLY A 14 -8.39 12.75 -2.63
CA GLY A 14 -7.86 11.76 -3.57
C GLY A 14 -8.98 10.99 -4.28
N LEU A 15 -9.99 10.52 -3.54
CA LEU A 15 -11.16 9.86 -4.10
C LEU A 15 -11.98 10.79 -5.01
N HIS A 16 -12.19 12.04 -4.59
CA HIS A 16 -12.91 13.03 -5.40
C HIS A 16 -12.19 13.32 -6.72
N MET A 17 -10.86 13.45 -6.68
CA MET A 17 -10.04 13.55 -7.89
C MET A 17 -10.22 12.28 -8.74
N LYS A 18 -10.04 11.09 -8.16
CA LYS A 18 -10.20 9.83 -8.90
C LYS A 18 -11.61 9.67 -9.50
N ARG A 19 -12.67 10.11 -8.84
CA ARG A 19 -14.04 10.10 -9.40
C ARG A 19 -14.22 11.09 -10.56
N ARG A 20 -13.53 12.23 -10.51
CA ARG A 20 -13.63 13.27 -11.54
C ARG A 20 -12.82 12.95 -12.80
N TRP A 21 -11.69 12.26 -12.64
CA TRP A 21 -10.71 12.07 -13.73
C TRP A 21 -10.79 10.70 -14.40
N PHE A 22 -11.43 9.73 -13.75
CA PHE A 22 -11.63 8.40 -14.29
C PHE A 22 -13.15 8.20 -14.44
N ASN A 23 -13.66 8.06 -15.66
CA ASN A 23 -15.09 7.82 -15.88
C ASN A 23 -15.49 6.35 -15.74
N HIS A 24 -14.51 5.44 -15.74
CA HIS A 24 -14.72 4.02 -15.60
C HIS A 24 -14.30 3.47 -14.23
N PRO A 25 -14.90 2.37 -13.77
CA PRO A 25 -14.43 1.58 -12.63
C PRO A 25 -12.93 1.33 -12.72
N ALA A 26 -12.21 1.53 -11.62
CA ALA A 26 -10.77 1.32 -11.59
C ALA A 26 -10.36 0.82 -10.20
N GLN A 27 -9.37 -0.07 -10.16
CA GLN A 27 -8.94 -0.66 -8.90
C GLN A 27 -8.33 0.36 -7.93
N THR A 28 -7.72 1.42 -8.46
CA THR A 28 -7.20 2.53 -7.66
C THR A 28 -8.31 3.35 -6.97
N LYS A 29 -9.54 3.32 -7.48
CA LYS A 29 -10.71 3.91 -6.81
C LYS A 29 -11.21 3.00 -5.70
N VAL A 30 -11.25 1.68 -5.94
CA VAL A 30 -11.60 0.67 -4.93
C VAL A 30 -10.72 0.82 -3.70
N GLU A 31 -9.40 0.91 -3.90
CA GLU A 31 -8.44 1.14 -2.81
C GLU A 31 -8.74 2.44 -2.04
N SER A 32 -9.05 3.53 -2.74
CA SER A 32 -9.40 4.80 -2.08
C SER A 32 -10.72 4.75 -1.33
N LEU A 33 -11.71 4.03 -1.85
CA LEU A 33 -12.98 3.79 -1.17
C LEU A 33 -12.76 2.98 0.12
N ASN A 34 -11.87 1.98 0.09
CA ASN A 34 -11.49 1.21 1.27
C ASN A 34 -10.82 2.07 2.35
N HIS A 35 -9.85 2.90 1.98
CA HIS A 35 -9.16 3.78 2.95
C HIS A 35 -10.12 4.80 3.55
N VAL A 36 -11.01 5.39 2.73
CA VAL A 36 -12.06 6.30 3.25
C VAL A 36 -13.00 5.57 4.20
N ALA A 37 -13.40 4.34 3.88
CA ALA A 37 -14.27 3.55 4.74
C ALA A 37 -13.60 3.21 6.09
N GLU A 38 -12.33 2.83 6.08
CA GLU A 38 -11.57 2.54 7.29
C GLU A 38 -11.47 3.77 8.22
N GLU A 39 -11.23 4.95 7.67
CA GLU A 39 -11.27 6.21 8.43
C GLU A 39 -12.64 6.46 9.07
N TYR A 40 -13.74 6.18 8.36
CA TYR A 40 -15.08 6.26 8.92
C TYR A 40 -15.36 5.20 9.99
N MET A 41 -14.82 3.98 9.85
CA MET A 41 -14.89 2.94 10.87
C MET A 41 -14.18 3.38 12.16
N HIS A 42 -12.99 3.98 12.06
CA HIS A 42 -12.28 4.52 13.21
C HIS A 42 -13.03 5.66 13.91
N ARG A 43 -13.78 6.46 13.15
CA ARG A 43 -14.68 7.50 13.66
C ARG A 43 -16.01 6.96 14.21
N LYS A 44 -16.25 5.66 14.09
CA LYS A 44 -17.51 4.97 14.43
C LYS A 44 -18.72 5.43 13.61
N ASP A 45 -18.48 6.06 12.46
CA ASP A 45 -19.53 6.41 11.49
C ASP A 45 -19.72 5.22 10.53
N TYR A 46 -20.31 4.15 11.06
CA TYR A 46 -20.46 2.88 10.35
C TYR A 46 -21.39 2.98 9.14
N ASP A 47 -22.33 3.92 9.15
CA ASP A 47 -23.24 4.15 8.01
C ASP A 47 -22.48 4.70 6.81
N LYS A 48 -21.59 5.67 7.01
CA LYS A 48 -20.72 6.15 5.92
C LYS A 48 -19.71 5.10 5.49
N ALA A 49 -19.09 4.39 6.44
CA ALA A 49 -18.16 3.31 6.09
C ALA A 49 -18.85 2.28 5.18
N LEU A 50 -20.07 1.87 5.52
CA LEU A 50 -20.86 0.94 4.72
C LEU A 50 -21.16 1.49 3.33
N GLN A 51 -21.53 2.77 3.20
CA GLN A 51 -21.79 3.40 1.89
C GLN A 51 -20.57 3.33 0.97
N TYR A 52 -19.38 3.70 1.47
CA TYR A 52 -18.15 3.67 0.67
C TYR A 52 -17.73 2.24 0.30
N LEU A 53 -17.90 1.27 1.21
CA LEU A 53 -17.58 -0.13 0.94
C LEU A 53 -18.55 -0.77 -0.06
N GLN A 54 -19.85 -0.45 -0.01
CA GLN A 54 -20.82 -0.92 -1.01
C GLN A 54 -20.54 -0.33 -2.40
N GLU A 55 -20.07 0.92 -2.45
CA GLU A 55 -19.60 1.50 -3.70
C GLU A 55 -18.34 0.78 -4.21
N ALA A 56 -17.41 0.43 -3.32
CA ALA A 56 -16.23 -0.35 -3.68
C ALA A 56 -16.61 -1.72 -4.24
N GLU A 57 -17.52 -2.43 -3.57
CA GLU A 57 -18.02 -3.75 -4.00
C GLU A 57 -18.71 -3.67 -5.38
N LYS A 58 -19.53 -2.64 -5.62
CA LYS A 58 -20.16 -2.42 -6.93
C LYS A 58 -19.09 -2.21 -8.01
N MET A 59 -18.08 -1.42 -7.71
CA MET A 59 -17.00 -1.11 -8.65
C MET A 59 -16.14 -2.33 -8.97
N GLN A 60 -15.89 -3.21 -8.00
CA GLN A 60 -15.13 -4.46 -8.19
C GLN A 60 -15.80 -5.38 -9.20
N LYS A 61 -17.13 -5.52 -9.13
CA LYS A 61 -17.92 -6.31 -10.08
C LYS A 61 -17.75 -5.83 -11.52
N GLU A 62 -17.37 -4.56 -11.72
CA GLU A 62 -17.16 -3.97 -13.05
C GLU A 62 -15.68 -4.03 -13.50
N VAL A 63 -14.70 -4.08 -12.58
CA VAL A 63 -13.24 -4.16 -12.89
C VAL A 63 -12.74 -5.61 -12.97
N GLY A 64 -13.39 -6.53 -12.26
CA GLY A 64 -13.00 -7.93 -12.11
C GLY A 64 -12.78 -8.28 -10.64
N ASP A 65 -13.39 -9.39 -10.19
CA ASP A 65 -13.33 -9.85 -8.79
C ASP A 65 -12.07 -10.68 -8.50
N GLY A 66 -11.62 -10.69 -7.24
CA GLY A 66 -10.59 -11.62 -6.75
C GLY A 66 -9.17 -11.08 -6.65
N ASP A 67 -9.00 -9.77 -6.86
CA ASP A 67 -7.78 -9.06 -6.51
C ASP A 67 -7.68 -8.79 -4.99
N GLU A 68 -6.48 -8.44 -4.51
CA GLU A 68 -6.21 -8.21 -3.09
C GLU A 68 -7.10 -7.13 -2.44
N GLN A 69 -7.38 -6.04 -3.16
CA GLN A 69 -8.21 -4.94 -2.70
C GLN A 69 -9.69 -5.34 -2.63
N SER A 70 -10.15 -6.16 -3.57
CA SER A 70 -11.48 -6.76 -3.56
C SER A 70 -11.68 -7.63 -2.32
N VAL A 71 -10.70 -8.48 -2.00
CA VAL A 71 -10.78 -9.33 -0.81
C VAL A 71 -10.73 -8.51 0.48
N LEU A 72 -9.90 -7.46 0.55
CA LEU A 72 -9.83 -6.53 1.69
C LEU A 72 -11.17 -5.81 1.93
N SER A 73 -11.86 -5.42 0.86
CA SER A 73 -13.16 -4.76 0.93
C SER A 73 -14.22 -5.64 1.60
N ASN A 74 -14.24 -6.93 1.25
CA ASN A 74 -15.13 -7.92 1.85
C ASN A 74 -14.85 -8.10 3.35
N VAL A 75 -13.58 -8.08 3.77
CA VAL A 75 -13.22 -8.11 5.20
C VAL A 75 -13.75 -6.85 5.91
N ASN A 76 -13.56 -5.67 5.33
CA ASN A 76 -14.03 -4.42 5.90
C ASN A 76 -15.57 -4.34 5.95
N LEU A 77 -16.27 -4.84 4.94
CA LEU A 77 -17.74 -5.02 4.99
C LEU A 77 -18.14 -5.92 6.14
N GLY A 78 -17.48 -7.07 6.29
CA GLY A 78 -17.70 -7.99 7.40
C GLY A 78 -17.53 -7.33 8.77
N LYS A 79 -16.45 -6.57 8.97
CA LYS A 79 -16.20 -5.79 10.19
C LYS A 79 -17.33 -4.79 10.46
N VAL A 80 -17.72 -4.00 9.46
CA VAL A 80 -18.80 -3.01 9.59
C VAL A 80 -20.13 -3.68 9.94
N PHE A 81 -20.46 -4.80 9.30
CA PHE A 81 -21.67 -5.55 9.60
C PHE A 81 -21.68 -6.11 11.04
N ILE A 82 -20.55 -6.64 11.53
CA ILE A 82 -20.41 -7.05 12.95
C ILE A 82 -20.68 -5.88 13.89
N LEU A 83 -20.10 -4.70 13.60
CA LEU A 83 -20.26 -3.50 14.43
C LEU A 83 -21.71 -2.96 14.41
N LYS A 84 -22.47 -3.29 13.38
CA LYS A 84 -23.90 -3.01 13.25
C LYS A 84 -24.80 -4.17 13.72
N GLU A 85 -24.23 -5.22 14.29
CA GLU A 85 -24.92 -6.45 14.74
C GLU A 85 -25.65 -7.22 13.61
N GLN A 86 -25.23 -7.01 12.36
CA GLN A 86 -25.75 -7.66 11.16
C GLN A 86 -24.93 -8.92 10.84
N TYR A 87 -25.02 -9.91 11.72
CA TYR A 87 -24.07 -11.03 11.71
C TYR A 87 -24.21 -11.99 10.51
N LYS A 88 -25.39 -12.06 9.87
CA LYS A 88 -25.59 -12.92 8.68
C LYS A 88 -24.88 -12.35 7.47
N GLU A 89 -25.06 -11.05 7.24
CA GLU A 89 -24.38 -10.30 6.19
C GLU A 89 -22.87 -10.31 6.41
N ALA A 90 -22.42 -10.19 7.66
CA ALA A 90 -21.01 -10.35 7.98
C ALA A 90 -20.46 -11.73 7.62
N GLU A 91 -21.18 -12.81 7.95
CA GLU A 91 -20.77 -14.17 7.62
C GLU A 91 -20.58 -14.37 6.11
N GLU A 92 -21.52 -13.88 5.29
CA GLU A 92 -21.45 -14.02 3.83
C GLU A 92 -20.17 -13.39 3.27
N GLN A 93 -19.89 -12.14 3.66
CA GLN A 93 -18.72 -11.38 3.20
C GLN A 93 -17.40 -12.00 3.68
N LEU A 94 -17.35 -12.43 4.95
CA LEU A 94 -16.13 -12.98 5.55
C LEU A 94 -15.81 -14.39 5.05
N ARG A 95 -16.82 -15.21 4.73
CA ARG A 95 -16.59 -16.50 4.06
C ARG A 95 -16.06 -16.31 2.65
N LEU A 96 -16.59 -15.34 1.91
CA LEU A 96 -16.08 -15.00 0.59
C LEU A 96 -14.61 -14.58 0.68
N ALA A 97 -14.27 -13.69 1.62
CA ALA A 97 -12.90 -13.23 1.82
C ALA A 97 -11.94 -14.37 2.22
N ALA A 98 -12.33 -15.19 3.20
CA ALA A 98 -11.51 -16.31 3.68
C ALA A 98 -11.24 -17.34 2.56
N ASN A 99 -12.25 -17.70 1.78
CA ASN A 99 -12.09 -18.64 0.66
C ASN A 99 -11.11 -18.12 -0.40
N TRP A 100 -11.19 -16.83 -0.73
CA TRP A 100 -10.27 -16.19 -1.67
C TRP A 100 -8.84 -16.17 -1.13
N TYR A 101 -8.65 -15.75 0.12
CA TYR A 101 -7.32 -15.71 0.72
C TYR A 101 -6.68 -17.10 0.83
N GLU A 102 -7.44 -18.11 1.26
CA GLU A 102 -6.98 -19.50 1.34
C GLU A 102 -6.60 -20.06 -0.04
N GLY A 103 -7.40 -19.80 -1.07
CA GLY A 103 -7.14 -20.29 -2.42
C GLY A 103 -5.89 -19.68 -3.08
N ARG A 104 -5.58 -18.41 -2.78
CA ARG A 104 -4.51 -17.66 -3.45
C ARG A 104 -3.20 -17.59 -2.66
N TRP A 105 -3.26 -17.41 -1.35
CA TRP A 105 -2.08 -17.20 -0.49
C TRP A 105 -1.93 -18.24 0.62
N GLY A 106 -2.93 -19.08 0.86
CA GLY A 106 -2.89 -20.11 1.90
C GLY A 106 -2.70 -19.49 3.29
N THR A 107 -1.58 -19.82 3.95
CA THR A 107 -1.25 -19.30 5.28
C THR A 107 -0.76 -17.86 5.22
N HIS A 108 -1.67 -16.90 5.43
CA HIS A 108 -1.38 -15.47 5.41
C HIS A 108 -2.09 -14.73 6.56
N VAL A 109 -1.55 -13.58 6.98
CA VAL A 109 -2.11 -12.77 8.09
C VAL A 109 -3.54 -12.30 7.79
N TRP A 110 -3.83 -11.93 6.54
CA TRP A 110 -5.18 -11.52 6.13
C TRP A 110 -6.19 -12.67 6.12
N THR A 111 -5.73 -13.90 5.81
CA THR A 111 -6.58 -15.08 5.94
C THR A 111 -6.98 -15.30 7.40
N ALA A 112 -6.00 -15.21 8.31
CA ALA A 112 -6.24 -15.36 9.74
C ALA A 112 -7.20 -14.28 10.26
N GLU A 113 -7.06 -13.04 9.79
CA GLU A 113 -7.95 -11.93 10.14
C GLU A 113 -9.38 -12.15 9.64
N ALA A 114 -9.57 -12.55 8.39
CA ALA A 114 -10.90 -12.87 7.86
C ALA A 114 -11.59 -13.98 8.68
N LEU A 115 -10.84 -15.01 9.08
CA LEU A 115 -11.34 -16.09 9.93
C LEU A 115 -11.65 -15.61 11.36
N GLU A 116 -10.84 -14.72 11.95
CA GLU A 116 -11.11 -14.14 13.26
C GLU A 116 -12.48 -13.44 13.30
N PHE A 117 -12.71 -12.54 12.33
CA PHE A 117 -13.98 -11.84 12.22
C PHE A 117 -15.14 -12.77 11.87
N LEU A 118 -14.91 -13.82 11.06
CA LEU A 118 -15.93 -14.83 10.80
C LEU A 118 -16.34 -15.54 12.10
N GLY A 119 -15.37 -15.86 12.95
CA GLY A 119 -15.62 -16.39 14.29
C GLY A 119 -16.47 -15.48 15.17
N MET A 120 -16.21 -14.16 15.13
CA MET A 120 -17.04 -13.17 15.83
C MET A 120 -18.48 -13.12 15.28
N ALA A 121 -18.65 -13.14 13.96
CA ALA A 121 -19.97 -13.16 13.32
C ALA A 121 -20.75 -14.44 13.69
N LEU A 122 -20.12 -15.61 13.63
CA LEU A 122 -20.72 -16.89 14.03
C LEU A 122 -21.10 -16.90 15.52
N LYS A 123 -20.29 -16.30 16.38
CA LYS A 123 -20.64 -16.11 17.80
C LYS A 123 -21.88 -15.24 17.96
N GLY A 124 -22.02 -14.15 17.19
CA GLY A 124 -23.21 -13.30 17.18
C GLY A 124 -24.47 -14.01 16.65
N LEU A 125 -24.30 -15.05 15.82
CA LEU A 125 -25.37 -15.94 15.35
C LEU A 125 -25.67 -17.12 16.30
N ASP A 126 -25.11 -17.12 17.52
CA ASP A 126 -25.18 -18.22 18.49
C ASP A 126 -24.64 -19.59 17.99
N ARG A 127 -23.83 -19.58 16.93
CA ARG A 127 -23.18 -20.77 16.34
C ARG A 127 -21.81 -21.01 16.98
N HIS A 128 -21.82 -21.20 18.31
CA HIS A 128 -20.59 -21.22 19.12
C HIS A 128 -19.59 -22.32 18.77
N ASN A 129 -20.06 -23.51 18.38
CA ASN A 129 -19.17 -24.61 17.99
C ASN A 129 -18.40 -24.26 16.71
N GLU A 130 -19.10 -23.76 15.68
CA GLU A 130 -18.46 -23.33 14.44
C GLU A 130 -17.56 -22.12 14.66
N ALA A 131 -17.98 -21.17 15.51
CA ALA A 131 -17.14 -20.04 15.90
C ALA A 131 -15.83 -20.51 16.54
N ARG A 132 -15.89 -21.50 17.44
CA ARG A 132 -14.69 -22.07 18.07
C ARG A 132 -13.78 -22.71 17.02
N ASP A 133 -14.32 -23.54 16.14
CA ASP A 133 -13.53 -24.25 15.14
C ASP A 133 -12.83 -23.27 14.18
N VAL A 134 -13.52 -22.21 13.75
CA VAL A 134 -12.97 -21.14 12.90
C VAL A 134 -11.91 -20.31 13.64
N LEU A 135 -12.16 -19.93 14.91
CA LEU A 135 -11.20 -19.16 15.71
C LEU A 135 -9.94 -19.97 16.06
N THR A 136 -10.07 -21.28 16.27
CA THR A 136 -8.92 -22.18 16.45
C THR A 136 -8.05 -22.21 15.20
N ARG A 137 -8.66 -22.25 14.00
CA ARG A 137 -7.92 -22.13 12.74
C ARG A 137 -7.23 -20.77 12.62
N ALA A 138 -7.92 -19.67 12.91
CA ALA A 138 -7.35 -18.33 12.86
C ALA A 138 -6.10 -18.22 13.77
N LEU A 139 -6.18 -18.77 14.99
CA LEU A 139 -5.07 -18.77 15.95
C LEU A 139 -3.87 -19.57 15.45
N ASP A 140 -4.08 -20.80 14.96
CA ASP A 140 -3.01 -21.63 14.39
C ASP A 140 -2.32 -20.92 13.20
N MET A 141 -3.09 -20.19 12.39
CA MET A 141 -2.51 -19.38 11.31
C MET A 141 -1.68 -18.23 11.86
N TYR A 142 -2.20 -17.42 12.79
CA TYR A 142 -1.47 -16.31 13.39
C TYR A 142 -0.14 -16.77 14.03
N GLU A 143 -0.15 -17.90 14.74
CA GLU A 143 1.07 -18.46 15.35
C GLU A 143 2.11 -18.87 14.29
N LYS A 144 1.68 -19.34 13.11
CA LYS A 144 2.57 -19.64 11.99
C LYS A 144 3.15 -18.39 11.31
N VAL A 145 2.39 -17.29 11.21
CA VAL A 145 2.86 -16.05 10.55
C VAL A 145 3.63 -15.11 11.48
N SER A 146 3.55 -15.31 12.80
CA SER A 146 4.11 -14.41 13.83
C SER A 146 5.63 -14.19 13.76
N GLY A 147 6.38 -15.01 13.02
CA GLY A 147 7.81 -14.80 12.79
C GLY A 147 8.13 -13.73 11.75
N ASN A 148 7.17 -13.36 10.89
CA ASN A 148 7.39 -12.52 9.70
C ASN A 148 6.55 -11.24 9.67
N VAL A 149 5.51 -11.12 10.51
CA VAL A 149 4.56 -10.00 10.56
C VAL A 149 4.21 -9.71 12.01
N ASP A 150 4.01 -8.43 12.36
CA ASP A 150 3.55 -8.04 13.70
C ASP A 150 2.07 -8.45 13.91
N VAL A 151 1.86 -9.49 14.71
CA VAL A 151 0.55 -10.03 15.12
C VAL A 151 0.37 -10.01 16.64
N GLN A 152 1.16 -9.19 17.34
CA GLN A 152 1.23 -9.18 18.81
C GLN A 152 -0.12 -8.95 19.49
N GLU A 153 -1.01 -8.17 18.87
CA GLU A 153 -2.36 -7.90 19.41
C GLU A 153 -3.43 -8.91 18.94
N ALA A 154 -3.25 -9.56 17.79
CA ALA A 154 -4.26 -10.44 17.19
C ALA A 154 -4.34 -11.80 17.91
N ILE A 155 -3.18 -12.36 18.29
CA ILE A 155 -3.09 -13.64 18.99
C ILE A 155 -3.81 -13.59 20.37
N PRO A 156 -3.52 -12.63 21.27
CA PRO A 156 -4.21 -12.54 22.56
C PRO A 156 -5.71 -12.29 22.40
N ARG A 157 -6.11 -11.46 21.43
CA ARG A 157 -7.51 -11.17 21.14
C ARG A 157 -8.27 -12.43 20.71
N THR A 158 -7.70 -13.22 19.81
CA THR A 158 -8.29 -14.48 19.34
C THR A 158 -8.41 -15.50 20.47
N ARG A 159 -7.39 -15.62 21.34
CA ARG A 159 -7.46 -16.49 22.53
C ARG A 159 -8.58 -16.09 23.48
N ALA A 160 -8.71 -14.80 23.78
CA ALA A 160 -9.77 -14.30 24.65
C ALA A 160 -11.17 -14.62 24.10
N LEU A 161 -11.37 -14.57 22.78
CA LEU A 161 -12.63 -14.98 22.14
C LEU A 161 -12.91 -16.48 22.34
N LEU A 162 -11.89 -17.33 22.18
CA LEU A 162 -12.00 -18.78 22.39
C LEU A 162 -12.31 -19.15 23.85
N GLU A 163 -11.66 -18.51 24.80
CA GLU A 163 -11.92 -18.68 26.24
C GLU A 163 -13.35 -18.24 26.60
N GLY A 164 -13.81 -17.12 26.03
CA GLY A 164 -15.19 -16.64 26.18
C GLY A 164 -16.23 -17.64 25.66
N LEU A 165 -15.97 -18.33 24.55
CA LEU A 165 -16.85 -19.38 24.03
C LEU A 165 -16.84 -20.62 24.92
N THR A 166 -15.67 -21.02 25.41
CA THR A 166 -15.49 -22.22 26.26
C THR A 166 -16.21 -22.07 27.61
N SER A 167 -16.10 -20.89 28.22
CA SER A 167 -16.79 -20.56 29.47
C SER A 167 -18.31 -20.48 29.29
N PHE A 168 -18.79 -19.90 28.18
CA PHE A 168 -20.22 -19.86 27.85
C PHE A 168 -20.81 -21.26 27.68
N VAL A 169 -20.18 -22.13 26.88
CA VAL A 169 -20.62 -23.52 26.69
C VAL A 169 -20.66 -24.28 28.01
N SER A 170 -19.61 -24.14 28.84
CA SER A 170 -19.55 -24.74 30.17
C SER A 170 -20.68 -24.25 31.10
N SER A 171 -21.07 -22.97 31.02
CA SER A 171 -22.17 -22.41 31.80
C SER A 171 -23.56 -22.87 31.33
N LYS A 172 -23.75 -23.05 30.02
CA LYS A 172 -24.99 -23.54 29.42
C LYS A 172 -25.21 -25.03 29.74
N LEU A 173 -24.14 -25.82 29.74
CA LEU A 173 -24.18 -27.21 30.19
C LEU A 173 -24.54 -27.33 31.68
N LYS A 174 -24.05 -26.43 32.53
CA LYS A 174 -24.40 -26.38 33.97
C LYS A 174 -25.85 -25.95 34.23
N THR A 175 -26.41 -25.07 33.40
CA THR A 175 -27.81 -24.62 33.53
C THR A 175 -28.80 -25.64 32.96
N GLN A 176 -28.43 -26.38 31.92
CA GLN A 176 -29.24 -27.49 31.38
C GLN A 176 -29.17 -28.78 32.22
N SER A 177 -28.17 -28.93 33.10
CA SER A 177 -28.04 -30.07 34.03
C SER A 177 -28.72 -29.87 35.40
N SER A 178 -29.46 -28.78 35.59
CA SER A 178 -30.34 -28.60 36.77
C SER A 178 -31.72 -29.22 36.50
N PRO A 179 -32.17 -30.23 37.28
CA PRO A 179 -33.31 -31.06 36.91
C PRO A 179 -34.65 -30.38 37.22
N THR A 180 -35.46 -30.15 36.19
CA THR A 180 -36.92 -30.23 36.34
C THR A 180 -37.33 -31.66 36.01
N HIS A 181 -37.97 -32.33 36.96
CA HIS A 181 -38.41 -33.72 36.89
C HIS A 181 -39.20 -34.04 35.60
N SER A 182 -38.73 -35.01 34.82
CA SER A 182 -39.40 -36.30 34.56
C SER A 182 -38.55 -37.16 33.60
N PRO A 183 -38.49 -38.50 33.77
CA PRO A 183 -37.50 -39.33 33.10
C PRO A 183 -38.00 -39.82 31.74
N SER A 184 -37.14 -39.76 30.73
CA SER A 184 -37.16 -40.69 29.60
C SER A 184 -35.73 -40.86 29.08
N GLN A 185 -35.47 -42.11 28.70
CA GLN A 185 -34.19 -42.82 28.66
C GLN A 185 -33.15 -42.33 27.65
N GLU A 186 -31.97 -42.98 27.78
CA GLU A 186 -30.86 -43.12 26.82
C GLU A 186 -29.76 -42.05 26.89
N LYS A 187 -28.47 -42.37 26.73
CA LYS A 187 -27.61 -43.53 27.02
C LYS A 187 -26.20 -43.06 26.62
N GLU A 188 -25.17 -43.46 27.37
CA GLU A 188 -23.75 -43.57 26.95
C GLU A 188 -23.05 -42.23 26.59
N GLU A 189 -21.80 -41.93 26.96
CA GLU A 189 -20.63 -42.78 27.13
C GLU A 189 -19.58 -42.08 28.03
N LYS A 190 -18.75 -42.87 28.72
CA LYS A 190 -17.66 -42.46 29.62
C LYS A 190 -16.35 -42.36 28.85
N GLU A 191 -15.41 -41.55 29.35
CA GLU A 191 -14.01 -41.98 29.46
C GLU A 191 -13.28 -41.21 30.59
N GLU A 192 -12.68 -41.99 31.51
CA GLU A 192 -11.68 -41.64 32.54
C GLU A 192 -10.30 -41.55 31.85
N ASP A 193 -9.31 -40.78 32.32
CA ASP A 193 -8.40 -41.22 33.37
C ASP A 193 -7.55 -40.09 33.98
N LYS A 194 -7.21 -40.31 35.25
CA LYS A 194 -6.22 -39.60 36.08
C LYS A 194 -4.93 -40.43 36.13
N GLU A 195 -3.79 -39.79 36.36
CA GLU A 195 -2.78 -40.33 37.31
C GLU A 195 -1.81 -39.25 37.85
N GLN A 196 -1.23 -39.57 39.01
CA GLN A 196 -0.66 -38.74 40.09
C GLN A 196 0.88 -38.53 40.00
N GLN A 197 1.47 -37.43 40.53
CA GLN A 197 2.42 -37.29 41.70
C GLN A 197 3.65 -38.24 41.73
N GLU A 198 4.92 -37.86 41.98
CA GLU A 198 5.60 -37.22 43.15
C GLU A 198 7.07 -36.85 42.76
N ILE A 199 7.63 -35.69 43.16
CA ILE A 199 8.70 -35.42 44.18
C ILE A 199 10.07 -36.12 43.99
N ASP A 200 11.16 -35.34 43.90
CA ASP A 200 12.35 -35.45 44.77
C ASP A 200 13.37 -34.30 44.56
N ASP A 201 13.85 -33.77 45.69
CA ASP A 201 14.94 -32.80 45.89
C ASP A 201 16.32 -33.49 45.87
N GLU A 202 17.37 -32.80 45.41
CA GLU A 202 18.67 -32.62 46.11
C GLU A 202 19.76 -31.96 45.22
N ASP A 203 20.04 -30.70 45.56
CA ASP A 203 21.34 -30.14 46.01
C ASP A 203 22.67 -30.24 45.23
N SER A 204 23.44 -29.15 45.41
CA SER A 204 24.91 -28.99 45.37
C SER A 204 25.69 -28.61 44.08
N ASN A 205 25.99 -27.30 44.00
CA ASN A 205 27.32 -26.68 44.30
C ASN A 205 28.17 -26.04 43.15
N ARG A 206 28.56 -24.77 43.41
CA ARG A 206 29.75 -23.97 42.98
C ARG A 206 29.97 -23.68 41.48
N SER A 207 30.33 -22.46 41.03
CA SER A 207 31.26 -21.47 41.61
C SER A 207 31.23 -20.12 40.84
N ASN A 208 31.59 -19.05 41.57
CA ASN A 208 31.89 -17.69 41.10
C ASN A 208 33.02 -17.63 40.05
N VAL A 209 32.94 -16.68 39.12
CA VAL A 209 34.03 -15.73 38.79
C VAL A 209 33.42 -14.38 38.38
N GLU A 210 33.84 -13.30 39.04
CA GLU A 210 33.61 -11.90 38.69
C GLU A 210 34.46 -11.48 37.48
N GLU A 211 33.96 -10.60 36.62
CA GLU A 211 34.84 -9.66 35.91
C GLU A 211 34.16 -8.30 35.68
N THR A 212 34.95 -7.27 35.95
CA THR A 212 34.64 -5.85 36.05
C THR A 212 34.92 -5.14 34.72
N ARG A 213 34.15 -4.10 34.35
CA ARG A 213 34.69 -2.84 33.78
C ARG A 213 33.66 -1.72 33.58
N THR A 214 33.72 -0.78 34.52
CA THR A 214 33.77 0.69 34.43
C THR A 214 33.26 1.46 33.20
N GLN A 215 32.37 2.40 33.52
CA GLN A 215 31.99 3.62 32.79
C GLN A 215 33.12 4.66 32.71
N THR A 216 33.13 5.46 31.64
CA THR A 216 33.53 6.89 31.68
C THR A 216 33.03 7.66 30.45
N GLN A 217 32.26 8.73 30.65
CA GLN A 217 32.25 9.92 29.78
C GLN A 217 33.48 10.80 30.11
N PRO A 218 33.84 11.83 29.30
CA PRO A 218 33.32 13.19 29.60
C PRO A 218 33.25 14.22 28.42
N ASN A 219 32.37 15.22 28.65
CA ASN A 219 32.49 16.68 28.44
C ASN A 219 32.50 17.37 27.05
N SER A 220 31.60 18.36 26.96
CA SER A 220 31.59 19.52 26.04
C SER A 220 32.67 20.58 26.38
N PRO A 221 32.88 21.58 25.49
CA PRO A 221 32.60 22.96 25.90
C PRO A 221 31.97 23.85 24.82
N SER A 222 31.32 24.93 25.27
CA SER A 222 30.66 26.00 24.51
C SER A 222 31.64 27.15 24.16
N ASN A 223 31.50 27.78 22.99
CA ASN A 223 31.31 29.25 22.84
C ASN A 223 31.14 29.72 21.39
N LEU A 224 30.40 30.84 21.28
CA LEU A 224 29.87 31.57 20.12
C LEU A 224 30.91 32.33 19.26
N THR A 225 30.42 32.83 18.12
CA THR A 225 30.99 33.70 17.05
C THR A 225 31.53 32.90 15.87
N GLN A 226 31.09 33.01 14.61
CA GLN A 226 30.58 34.13 13.80
C GLN A 226 29.58 33.64 12.73
N TYR A 227 28.68 34.54 12.32
CA TYR A 227 27.76 34.43 11.18
C TYR A 227 28.52 34.33 9.85
N GLU A 228 28.22 33.30 9.04
CA GLU A 228 28.31 33.23 7.55
C GLU A 228 27.63 31.89 7.12
N SER A 229 26.31 31.83 6.92
CA SER A 229 25.61 31.84 5.61
C SER A 229 26.18 30.83 4.59
N THR A 230 25.60 29.63 4.41
CA THR A 230 24.47 29.39 3.48
C THR A 230 24.01 27.91 3.52
N PHE A 231 22.69 27.70 3.55
CA PHE A 231 21.91 26.54 3.05
C PHE A 231 22.53 25.12 3.19
N ALA A 232 22.23 24.44 4.29
CA ALA A 232 22.41 22.99 4.38
C ALA A 232 21.35 22.28 3.52
N ASN A 233 21.82 21.56 2.50
CA ASN A 233 21.06 20.77 1.53
C ASN A 233 20.20 19.67 2.18
N ASP A 234 18.88 19.66 1.96
CA ASP A 234 17.99 18.53 2.25
C ASP A 234 18.11 17.42 1.18
N MET A 235 19.33 16.91 0.96
CA MET A 235 19.61 15.81 0.02
C MET A 235 18.70 14.57 0.21
N PRO A 236 18.33 14.16 1.43
CA PRO A 236 17.39 13.05 1.62
C PRO A 236 15.99 13.31 1.08
N ALA A 237 15.50 14.55 1.12
CA ALA A 237 14.21 14.93 0.54
C ALA A 237 14.27 14.86 -0.99
N VAL A 238 15.35 15.39 -1.57
CA VAL A 238 15.62 15.30 -3.01
C VAL A 238 15.69 13.84 -3.48
N PHE A 239 16.33 12.96 -2.72
CA PHE A 239 16.40 11.53 -3.06
C PHE A 239 15.04 10.84 -3.00
N ASN A 240 14.20 11.18 -2.03
CA ASN A 240 12.84 10.66 -1.98
C ASN A 240 12.01 11.10 -3.19
N THR A 241 12.11 12.37 -3.58
CA THR A 241 11.40 12.91 -4.77
C THR A 241 11.89 12.25 -6.06
N VAL A 242 13.21 12.12 -6.24
CA VAL A 242 13.79 11.46 -7.42
C VAL A 242 13.40 9.98 -7.46
N SER A 243 13.49 9.25 -6.35
CA SER A 243 13.19 7.82 -6.32
C SER A 243 11.72 7.51 -6.59
N SER A 244 10.79 8.39 -6.18
CA SER A 244 9.37 8.21 -6.47
C SER A 244 9.00 8.48 -7.93
N GLU A 245 9.70 9.40 -8.61
CA GLU A 245 9.33 9.85 -9.96
C GLU A 245 10.14 9.19 -11.08
N THR A 246 11.28 8.58 -10.77
CA THR A 246 12.18 8.01 -11.79
C THR A 246 11.62 6.70 -12.40
N GLY A 247 10.84 5.93 -11.63
CA GLY A 247 10.21 4.69 -12.09
C GLY A 247 11.20 3.71 -12.75
N TYR A 248 10.80 3.10 -13.87
CA TYR A 248 11.62 2.13 -14.62
C TYR A 248 12.90 2.70 -15.26
N ARG A 249 13.09 4.03 -15.19
CA ARG A 249 14.24 4.71 -15.82
C ARG A 249 15.41 4.91 -14.88
N TRP A 250 15.36 4.33 -13.69
CA TRP A 250 16.46 4.37 -12.71
C TRP A 250 17.80 3.83 -13.28
N PRO A 251 17.85 2.88 -14.24
CA PRO A 251 19.13 2.47 -14.84
C PRO A 251 19.75 3.56 -15.72
N ASP A 252 18.93 4.37 -16.41
CA ASP A 252 19.43 5.51 -17.21
C ASP A 252 20.07 6.56 -16.30
N LEU A 253 19.43 6.83 -15.16
CA LEU A 253 19.97 7.68 -14.11
C LEU A 253 21.28 7.09 -13.54
N ALA A 254 21.31 5.80 -13.21
CA ALA A 254 22.53 5.14 -12.72
C ALA A 254 23.71 5.26 -13.68
N ARG A 255 23.48 5.10 -14.99
CA ARG A 255 24.52 5.28 -16.02
C ARG A 255 24.99 6.74 -16.10
N SER A 256 24.07 7.69 -16.01
CA SER A 256 24.42 9.13 -15.98
C SER A 256 25.22 9.52 -14.74
N LEU A 257 24.99 8.85 -13.61
CA LEU A 257 25.75 8.96 -12.36
C LEU A 257 27.05 8.12 -12.36
N ARG A 258 27.43 7.56 -13.52
CA ARG A 258 28.67 6.78 -13.73
C ARG A 258 28.77 5.52 -12.88
N LEU A 259 27.65 4.86 -12.60
CA LEU A 259 27.65 3.48 -12.09
C LEU A 259 27.93 2.50 -13.23
N THR A 260 28.59 1.39 -12.90
CA THR A 260 28.88 0.32 -13.86
C THR A 260 27.67 -0.59 -14.07
N GLU A 261 27.58 -1.25 -15.23
CA GLU A 261 26.47 -2.18 -15.52
C GLU A 261 26.39 -3.32 -14.50
N ALA A 262 27.52 -3.75 -13.94
CA ALA A 262 27.55 -4.75 -12.86
C ALA A 262 26.88 -4.24 -11.57
N GLN A 263 27.04 -2.97 -11.22
CA GLN A 263 26.37 -2.36 -10.07
C GLN A 263 24.87 -2.18 -10.32
N ILE A 264 24.48 -1.83 -11.55
CA ILE A 264 23.07 -1.74 -11.94
C ILE A 264 22.41 -3.12 -11.83
N GLN A 265 23.06 -4.16 -12.32
CA GLN A 265 22.55 -5.53 -12.22
C GLN A 265 22.47 -6.03 -10.77
N ASP A 266 23.43 -5.66 -9.92
CA ASP A 266 23.42 -5.97 -8.49
C ASP A 266 22.20 -5.34 -7.80
N VAL A 267 21.97 -4.04 -8.02
CA VAL A 267 20.80 -3.30 -7.50
C VAL A 267 19.49 -3.91 -7.99
N ASP A 268 19.40 -4.26 -9.27
CA ASP A 268 18.19 -4.90 -9.85
C ASP A 268 17.92 -6.26 -9.19
N SER A 269 18.97 -7.07 -8.99
CA SER A 269 18.87 -8.38 -8.35
C SER A 269 18.50 -8.31 -6.86
N LYS A 270 18.96 -7.26 -6.19
CA LYS A 270 18.76 -7.03 -4.75
C LYS A 270 17.32 -6.62 -4.43
N HIS A 271 16.74 -5.74 -5.25
CA HIS A 271 15.41 -5.18 -5.00
C HIS A 271 14.28 -5.86 -5.79
N ARG A 272 14.62 -6.79 -6.70
CA ARG A 272 13.68 -7.69 -7.41
C ARG A 272 12.45 -6.98 -7.99
N GLY A 273 12.67 -5.84 -8.63
CA GLY A 273 11.61 -5.06 -9.29
C GLY A 273 10.97 -3.95 -8.45
N ASN A 274 11.42 -3.72 -7.21
CA ASN A 274 11.04 -2.52 -6.47
C ASN A 274 11.79 -1.27 -7.00
N LEU A 275 11.14 -0.55 -7.92
CA LEU A 275 11.72 0.57 -8.66
C LEU A 275 12.19 1.73 -7.77
N LYS A 276 11.44 2.01 -6.70
CA LYS A 276 11.76 3.10 -5.78
C LYS A 276 13.02 2.77 -4.98
N GLU A 277 13.08 1.57 -4.42
CA GLU A 277 14.24 1.10 -3.65
C GLU A 277 15.48 0.92 -4.55
N SER A 278 15.32 0.45 -5.79
CA SER A 278 16.41 0.41 -6.78
C SER A 278 16.97 1.80 -7.07
N CYS A 279 16.11 2.79 -7.29
CA CYS A 279 16.55 4.16 -7.52
C CYS A 279 17.21 4.76 -6.27
N MET A 280 16.68 4.48 -5.08
CA MET A 280 17.23 4.96 -3.82
C MET A 280 18.64 4.39 -3.57
N ASP A 281 18.84 3.09 -3.80
CA ASP A 281 20.14 2.43 -3.64
C ASP A 281 21.19 2.98 -4.62
N VAL A 282 20.77 3.32 -5.85
CA VAL A 282 21.64 4.01 -6.83
C VAL A 282 22.06 5.38 -6.34
N LEU A 283 21.13 6.17 -5.80
CA LEU A 283 21.41 7.52 -5.29
C LEU A 283 22.32 7.47 -4.06
N GLU A 284 22.09 6.52 -3.15
CA GLU A 284 22.95 6.29 -1.98
C GLU A 284 24.35 5.80 -2.39
N THR A 285 24.42 4.90 -3.37
CA THR A 285 25.71 4.40 -3.89
C THR A 285 26.50 5.51 -4.56
N TRP A 286 25.82 6.37 -5.33
CA TRP A 286 26.41 7.57 -5.91
C TRP A 286 26.90 8.54 -4.81
N GLN A 287 26.09 8.82 -3.79
CA GLN A 287 26.46 9.68 -2.67
C GLN A 287 27.71 9.17 -1.93
N LYS A 288 27.77 7.85 -1.68
CA LYS A 288 28.92 7.19 -1.04
C LYS A 288 30.18 7.25 -1.90
N LYS A 289 30.04 7.25 -3.23
CA LYS A 289 31.15 7.25 -4.20
C LYS A 289 31.74 8.66 -4.43
N GLU A 290 30.90 9.68 -4.56
CA GLU A 290 31.33 11.06 -4.85
C GLU A 290 31.71 11.84 -3.58
N GLY A 291 31.23 11.44 -2.39
CA GLY A 291 31.68 12.01 -1.11
C GLY A 291 31.41 13.52 -0.97
N ALA A 292 32.45 14.35 -1.13
CA ALA A 292 32.39 15.81 -0.95
C ALA A 292 31.90 16.57 -2.19
N ASP A 293 31.86 15.94 -3.36
CA ASP A 293 31.37 16.55 -4.62
C ASP A 293 29.87 16.29 -4.86
N VAL A 294 29.16 15.76 -3.85
CA VAL A 294 27.71 15.57 -3.88
C VAL A 294 27.02 16.93 -3.85
N SER A 295 26.64 17.40 -5.04
CA SER A 295 25.87 18.62 -5.24
C SER A 295 24.58 18.33 -5.99
N ILE A 296 23.52 19.05 -5.62
CA ILE A 296 22.22 19.03 -6.31
C ILE A 296 22.40 19.33 -7.81
N GLN A 297 23.37 20.19 -8.18
CA GLN A 297 23.67 20.48 -9.59
C GLN A 297 24.21 19.27 -10.35
N VAL A 298 25.06 18.45 -9.74
CA VAL A 298 25.60 17.24 -10.40
C VAL A 298 24.50 16.21 -10.61
N LEU A 299 23.61 16.04 -9.62
CA LEU A 299 22.43 15.18 -9.75
C LEU A 299 21.47 15.69 -10.83
N ARG A 300 21.26 17.01 -10.91
CA ARG A 300 20.45 17.66 -11.94
C ARG A 300 21.01 17.41 -13.34
N ASP A 301 22.31 17.62 -13.54
CA ASP A 301 22.96 17.39 -14.84
C ASP A 301 22.88 15.92 -15.26
N ALA A 302 22.97 15.01 -14.29
CA ALA A 302 22.75 13.57 -14.50
C ALA A 302 21.29 13.27 -14.88
N LEU A 303 20.31 13.84 -14.19
CA LEU A 303 18.88 13.71 -14.52
C LEU A 303 18.55 14.24 -15.92
N VAL A 304 19.07 15.41 -16.30
CA VAL A 304 18.90 15.98 -17.64
C VAL A 304 19.55 15.06 -18.69
N SER A 305 20.75 14.55 -18.42
CA SER A 305 21.45 13.60 -19.29
C SER A 305 20.69 12.27 -19.43
N ALA A 306 19.99 11.84 -18.38
CA ALA A 306 19.10 10.69 -18.38
C ALA A 306 17.73 10.99 -19.01
N SER A 307 17.51 12.14 -19.63
CA SER A 307 16.19 12.55 -20.17
C SER A 307 15.07 12.56 -19.11
N LEU A 308 15.41 12.92 -17.87
CA LEU A 308 14.51 13.09 -16.72
C LEU A 308 14.42 14.58 -16.37
N LYS A 309 14.21 15.42 -17.39
CA LYS A 309 14.20 16.88 -17.29
C LYS A 309 13.11 17.38 -16.35
N ALA A 310 11.94 16.74 -16.34
CA ALA A 310 10.84 17.08 -15.43
C ALA A 310 11.26 16.99 -13.95
N ILE A 311 12.00 15.93 -13.59
CA ILE A 311 12.47 15.70 -12.22
C ILE A 311 13.56 16.71 -11.88
N ALA A 312 14.46 17.02 -12.82
CA ALA A 312 15.50 18.02 -12.65
C ALA A 312 14.95 19.45 -12.40
N GLU A 313 13.82 19.79 -13.02
CA GLU A 313 13.10 21.05 -12.81
C GLU A 313 12.28 21.05 -11.51
N GLU A 314 11.72 19.91 -11.11
CA GLU A 314 10.99 19.74 -9.83
C GLU A 314 11.90 19.98 -8.62
N ILE A 315 13.17 19.54 -8.71
CA ILE A 315 14.19 19.80 -7.68
C ILE A 315 14.60 21.27 -7.63
N GLU A 316 14.64 21.97 -8.77
CA GLU A 316 14.97 23.42 -8.84
C GLU A 316 13.89 24.29 -8.16
N GLY A 317 12.63 23.84 -8.19
CA GLY A 317 11.51 24.51 -7.53
C GLY A 317 11.52 24.45 -6.00
N GLU A 318 12.33 23.56 -5.39
CA GLU A 318 12.52 23.49 -3.94
C GLU A 318 13.50 24.57 -3.41
N ASP A 319 14.43 25.04 -4.24
CA ASP A 319 15.41 26.09 -3.91
C ASP A 319 14.86 27.51 -4.05
N ILE A 320 13.74 27.69 -4.75
CA ILE A 320 13.04 28.98 -4.87
C ILE A 320 12.05 29.09 -3.71
N LYS A 321 11.97 30.25 -3.06
CA LYS A 321 10.88 30.60 -2.12
C LYS A 321 9.54 30.66 -2.86
N CYS A 322 9.03 29.52 -3.32
CA CYS A 322 7.69 29.38 -3.86
C CYS A 322 6.70 29.36 -2.71
N THR A 323 5.65 30.14 -2.85
CA THR A 323 4.52 30.18 -1.93
C THR A 323 3.83 28.81 -1.89
N ALA A 324 3.11 28.52 -0.80
CA ALA A 324 2.33 27.29 -0.68
C ALA A 324 1.29 27.14 -1.81
N GLU A 325 0.82 28.27 -2.35
CA GLU A 325 -0.11 28.36 -3.49
C GLU A 325 0.57 27.89 -4.79
N GLU A 326 1.79 28.35 -5.09
CA GLU A 326 2.54 27.93 -6.27
C GLU A 326 2.92 26.44 -6.23
N LYS A 327 3.27 25.92 -5.04
CA LYS A 327 3.48 24.47 -4.85
C LYS A 327 2.20 23.68 -5.08
N MET A 328 1.08 24.16 -4.55
CA MET A 328 -0.22 23.52 -4.75
C MET A 328 -0.70 23.57 -6.21
N GLU A 329 -0.38 24.64 -6.95
CA GLU A 329 -0.64 24.73 -8.40
C GLU A 329 0.26 23.83 -9.24
N ALA A 330 1.55 23.68 -8.91
CA ALA A 330 2.45 22.75 -9.58
C ALA A 330 1.98 21.30 -9.39
N VAL A 331 1.60 20.96 -8.16
CA VAL A 331 0.96 19.68 -7.82
C VAL A 331 -0.32 19.52 -8.64
N ASN A 332 -1.24 20.50 -8.63
CA ASN A 332 -2.50 20.43 -9.37
C ASN A 332 -2.29 20.28 -10.90
N ARG A 333 -1.27 20.92 -11.48
CA ARG A 333 -0.87 20.76 -12.89
C ARG A 333 -0.38 19.34 -13.17
N LYS A 334 0.45 18.76 -12.30
CA LYS A 334 0.95 17.38 -12.40
C LYS A 334 -0.19 16.36 -12.38
N TRP A 335 -1.15 16.53 -11.45
CA TRP A 335 -2.33 15.65 -11.37
C TRP A 335 -3.30 15.84 -12.55
N ASN A 336 -3.43 17.05 -13.09
CA ASN A 336 -4.22 17.32 -14.29
C ASN A 336 -3.65 16.59 -15.51
N LEU A 337 -2.33 16.68 -15.73
CA LEU A 337 -1.64 15.96 -16.81
C LEU A 337 -1.79 14.44 -16.71
N GLN A 338 -1.69 13.86 -15.50
CA GLN A 338 -1.91 12.42 -15.32
C GLN A 338 -3.35 11.99 -15.61
N GLY A 339 -4.35 12.79 -15.23
CA GLY A 339 -5.75 12.53 -15.58
C GLY A 339 -5.97 12.55 -17.09
N VAL A 340 -5.36 13.52 -17.76
CA VAL A 340 -5.36 13.62 -19.23
C VAL A 340 -4.70 12.40 -19.88
N PHE A 341 -3.59 11.90 -19.34
CA PHE A 341 -2.91 10.73 -19.90
C PHE A 341 -3.79 9.49 -19.86
N TYR A 342 -4.55 9.32 -18.78
CA TYR A 342 -5.46 8.19 -18.64
C TYR A 342 -6.56 8.21 -19.71
N THR A 343 -7.20 9.37 -19.92
CA THR A 343 -8.24 9.53 -20.97
C THR A 343 -7.69 9.21 -22.36
N ILE A 344 -6.48 9.69 -22.67
CA ILE A 344 -5.81 9.37 -23.93
C ILE A 344 -5.55 7.86 -24.02
N ALA A 345 -4.98 7.25 -22.97
CA ALA A 345 -4.62 5.83 -23.00
C ALA A 345 -5.82 4.89 -23.14
N GLU A 346 -7.00 5.31 -22.68
CA GLU A 346 -8.26 4.58 -22.80
C GLU A 346 -8.76 4.55 -24.26
N ASP A 347 -8.70 5.68 -24.96
CA ASP A 347 -9.29 5.82 -26.29
C ASP A 347 -8.29 5.75 -27.45
N THR A 348 -6.98 5.78 -27.17
CA THR A 348 -5.93 5.70 -28.19
C THR A 348 -5.93 4.34 -28.89
N GLY A 349 -6.27 3.26 -28.16
CA GLY A 349 -6.29 1.90 -28.69
C GLY A 349 -4.96 1.53 -29.40
N PRO A 350 -4.98 0.80 -30.52
CA PRO A 350 -3.76 0.32 -31.18
C PRO A 350 -2.90 1.45 -31.80
N LYS A 351 -3.40 2.69 -31.85
CA LYS A 351 -2.67 3.85 -32.40
C LYS A 351 -1.61 4.43 -31.45
N TRP A 352 -1.42 3.84 -30.26
CA TRP A 352 -0.46 4.32 -29.26
C TRP A 352 0.98 4.35 -29.80
N LYS A 353 1.34 3.47 -30.73
CA LYS A 353 2.66 3.49 -31.40
C LYS A 353 2.82 4.69 -32.33
N ASP A 354 1.75 5.10 -32.99
CA ASP A 354 1.76 6.28 -33.86
C ASP A 354 1.89 7.55 -33.02
N LEU A 355 1.14 7.62 -31.92
CA LEU A 355 1.29 8.68 -30.91
C LEU A 355 2.71 8.71 -30.33
N ALA A 356 3.30 7.58 -29.98
CA ALA A 356 4.67 7.50 -29.47
C ALA A 356 5.70 8.06 -30.46
N ARG A 357 5.55 7.74 -31.75
CA ARG A 357 6.43 8.29 -32.80
C ARG A 357 6.25 9.80 -32.96
N LYS A 358 5.02 10.32 -32.83
CA LYS A 358 4.72 11.76 -32.89
C LYS A 358 5.22 12.52 -31.68
N LEU A 359 5.19 11.89 -30.51
CA LEU A 359 5.85 12.36 -29.29
C LEU A 359 7.38 12.19 -29.37
N GLY A 360 7.93 11.73 -30.49
CA GLY A 360 9.38 11.68 -30.74
C GLY A 360 10.11 10.53 -30.05
N LEU A 361 9.43 9.47 -29.62
CA LEU A 361 10.09 8.27 -29.08
C LEU A 361 10.72 7.46 -30.23
N LYS A 362 11.89 6.89 -29.97
CA LYS A 362 12.61 6.04 -30.94
C LYS A 362 11.94 4.66 -31.06
N PRO A 363 12.01 3.99 -32.22
CA PRO A 363 11.44 2.64 -32.39
C PRO A 363 11.88 1.64 -31.32
N ALA A 364 13.17 1.64 -30.95
CA ALA A 364 13.69 0.77 -29.89
C ALA A 364 13.06 1.01 -28.51
N GLN A 365 12.66 2.26 -28.21
CA GLN A 365 11.95 2.58 -26.96
C GLN A 365 10.50 2.08 -27.01
N ILE A 366 9.84 2.23 -28.15
CA ILE A 366 8.46 1.75 -28.37
C ILE A 366 8.40 0.23 -28.24
N ASP A 367 9.34 -0.48 -28.86
CA ASP A 367 9.43 -1.95 -28.78
C ASP A 367 9.74 -2.39 -27.34
N GLY A 368 10.62 -1.65 -26.64
CA GLY A 368 10.91 -1.88 -25.22
C GLY A 368 9.68 -1.72 -24.32
N ILE A 369 8.84 -0.70 -24.56
CA ILE A 369 7.58 -0.48 -23.83
C ILE A 369 6.59 -1.63 -24.11
N GLU A 370 6.44 -2.04 -25.36
CA GLU A 370 5.53 -3.13 -25.75
C GLU A 370 5.87 -4.46 -25.08
N THR A 371 7.17 -4.79 -25.01
CA THR A 371 7.63 -6.03 -24.36
C THR A 371 7.43 -6.01 -22.85
N ARG A 372 7.55 -4.83 -22.21
CA ARG A 372 7.47 -4.66 -20.76
C ARG A 372 6.05 -4.84 -20.23
N HIS A 373 5.08 -4.28 -20.94
CA HIS A 373 3.67 -4.30 -20.53
C HIS A 373 2.89 -5.45 -21.18
N HIS A 374 3.57 -6.50 -21.67
CA HIS A 374 2.93 -7.69 -22.24
C HIS A 374 1.86 -7.40 -23.32
N ARG A 375 2.03 -6.31 -24.09
CA ARG A 375 1.08 -5.79 -25.10
C ARG A 375 -0.25 -5.28 -24.55
N GLU A 376 -0.33 -4.96 -23.26
CA GLU A 376 -1.44 -4.19 -22.71
C GLU A 376 -1.39 -2.77 -23.28
N ILE A 377 -2.32 -2.48 -24.20
CA ILE A 377 -2.34 -1.26 -25.00
C ILE A 377 -2.40 0.00 -24.13
N LYS A 378 -3.19 -0.06 -23.04
CA LYS A 378 -3.39 1.04 -22.11
C LYS A 378 -2.11 1.39 -21.35
N GLU A 379 -1.46 0.39 -20.77
CA GLU A 379 -0.19 0.53 -20.05
C GLU A 379 0.95 0.99 -20.98
N CYS A 380 0.98 0.47 -22.22
CA CYS A 380 1.92 0.94 -23.23
C CYS A 380 1.72 2.43 -23.56
N CYS A 381 0.47 2.88 -23.70
CA CYS A 381 0.17 4.28 -23.97
C CYS A 381 0.51 5.19 -22.78
N MET A 382 0.23 4.74 -21.55
CA MET A 382 0.59 5.45 -20.33
C MET A 382 2.10 5.66 -20.20
N ASP A 383 2.89 4.61 -20.43
CA ASP A 383 4.35 4.67 -20.38
C ASP A 383 4.93 5.60 -21.46
N VAL A 384 4.33 5.62 -22.65
CA VAL A 384 4.70 6.57 -23.72
C VAL A 384 4.50 8.02 -23.28
N LEU A 385 3.33 8.31 -22.70
CA LEU A 385 2.97 9.66 -22.26
C LEU A 385 3.84 10.12 -21.08
N GLU A 386 4.12 9.21 -20.15
CA GLU A 386 5.02 9.48 -19.03
C GLU A 386 6.47 9.65 -19.49
N THR A 387 6.94 8.83 -20.43
CA THR A 387 8.26 8.98 -21.04
C THR A 387 8.41 10.34 -21.74
N TRP A 388 7.36 10.79 -22.45
CA TRP A 388 7.33 12.11 -23.05
C TRP A 388 7.35 13.23 -22.00
N ARG A 389 6.51 13.14 -20.95
CA ARG A 389 6.49 14.10 -19.82
C ARG A 389 7.87 14.27 -19.20
N LEU A 390 8.51 13.15 -18.85
CA LEU A 390 9.80 13.14 -18.19
C LEU A 390 10.90 13.75 -19.06
N ARG A 391 10.82 13.54 -20.39
CA ARG A 391 11.80 14.07 -21.35
C ARG A 391 11.64 15.58 -21.57
N GLU A 392 10.42 16.05 -21.81
CA GLU A 392 10.16 17.45 -22.18
C GLU A 392 10.11 18.40 -20.96
N GLY A 393 9.83 17.88 -19.75
CA GLY A 393 9.75 18.70 -18.54
C GLY A 393 8.62 19.73 -18.62
N GLY A 394 8.89 20.98 -18.29
CA GLY A 394 7.95 22.10 -18.36
C GLY A 394 7.45 22.43 -19.76
N ALA A 395 8.08 21.88 -20.82
CA ALA A 395 7.57 21.97 -22.19
C ALA A 395 6.46 20.93 -22.49
N ALA A 396 6.25 19.95 -21.61
CA ALA A 396 5.18 18.96 -21.68
C ALA A 396 3.82 19.59 -21.34
N THR A 397 3.32 20.42 -22.25
CA THR A 397 2.03 21.12 -22.09
C THR A 397 0.89 20.34 -22.74
N ILE A 398 -0.34 20.58 -22.26
CA ILE A 398 -1.56 20.02 -22.88
C ILE A 398 -1.64 20.41 -24.36
N GLN A 399 -1.21 21.62 -24.72
CA GLN A 399 -1.18 22.09 -26.11
C GLN A 399 -0.21 21.28 -26.99
N ALA A 400 1.00 20.99 -26.48
CA ALA A 400 1.97 20.16 -27.18
C ALA A 400 1.43 18.72 -27.36
N LEU A 401 0.70 18.20 -26.38
CA LEU A 401 0.06 16.90 -26.44
C LEU A 401 -1.12 16.86 -27.44
N GLN A 402 -1.98 17.90 -27.44
CA GLN A 402 -3.07 18.06 -28.41
C GLN A 402 -2.53 18.09 -29.84
N GLN A 403 -1.42 18.80 -30.07
CA GLN A 403 -0.76 18.82 -31.38
C GLN A 403 -0.27 17.43 -31.78
N ALA A 404 0.40 16.70 -30.88
CA ALA A 404 0.86 15.34 -31.15
C ALA A 404 -0.29 14.35 -31.42
N LEU A 405 -1.43 14.49 -30.72
CA LEU A 405 -2.63 13.69 -30.94
C LEU A 405 -3.26 13.96 -32.31
N ARG A 406 -3.37 15.24 -32.72
CA ARG A 406 -3.86 15.61 -34.06
C ARG A 406 -2.98 15.03 -35.16
N GLU A 407 -1.66 15.04 -34.97
CA GLU A 407 -0.72 14.45 -35.92
C GLU A 407 -0.74 12.92 -35.94
N ALA A 408 -1.28 12.28 -34.90
CA ALA A 408 -1.46 10.83 -34.79
C ALA A 408 -2.85 10.36 -35.27
N ASP A 409 -3.59 11.21 -35.99
CA ASP A 409 -4.98 10.97 -36.44
C ASP A 409 -5.94 10.65 -35.26
N LEU A 410 -5.72 11.32 -34.13
CA LEU A 410 -6.55 11.26 -32.90
C LEU A 410 -7.13 12.65 -32.58
N ALA A 411 -7.59 13.37 -33.61
CA ALA A 411 -8.11 14.74 -33.47
C ALA A 411 -9.33 14.82 -32.54
N ALA A 412 -10.20 13.81 -32.53
CA ALA A 412 -11.35 13.75 -31.62
C ALA A 412 -10.93 13.74 -30.15
N LEU A 413 -9.83 13.06 -29.81
CA LEU A 413 -9.28 13.05 -28.45
C LEU A 413 -8.59 14.37 -28.12
N ALA A 414 -7.96 15.02 -29.11
CA ALA A 414 -7.36 16.33 -28.90
C ALA A 414 -8.41 17.42 -28.63
N ASP A 415 -9.59 17.29 -29.23
CA ASP A 415 -10.68 18.26 -29.15
C ASP A 415 -11.58 18.05 -27.92
N ASP A 416 -11.69 16.82 -27.40
CA ASP A 416 -12.44 16.50 -26.16
C ASP A 416 -11.69 16.90 -24.87
N MET A 417 -10.42 17.28 -24.99
CA MET A 417 -9.61 17.86 -23.91
C MET A 417 -10.03 19.32 -23.64
N ASP A 418 -11.25 19.51 -23.13
CA ASP A 418 -11.85 20.82 -22.91
C ASP A 418 -11.11 21.58 -21.78
N ILE A 419 -10.48 22.70 -22.14
CA ILE A 419 -9.81 23.62 -21.23
C ILE A 419 -10.86 24.64 -20.76
N PRO A 420 -11.28 24.69 -19.48
CA PRO A 420 -11.99 25.88 -19.02
C PRO A 420 -11.03 27.08 -19.16
N PRO A 421 -11.44 28.18 -19.83
CA PRO A 421 -10.56 29.31 -20.02
C PRO A 421 -10.15 29.84 -18.65
N VAL A 422 -8.83 29.98 -18.46
CA VAL A 422 -8.26 30.68 -17.30
C VAL A 422 -8.77 32.12 -17.39
N GLN A 423 -9.68 32.49 -16.48
CA GLN A 423 -10.06 33.88 -16.23
C GLN A 423 -9.16 34.48 -15.17
#